data_AF-A0A7J0GQH1-F1
#
_entry.id   AF-A0A7J0GQH1-F1
#
_cell.length_a   1.000
_cell.length_b   1.000
_cell.length_c   1.000
_cell.angle_alpha   90.00
_cell.angle_beta   90.00
_cell.angle_gamma   90.00
#
_symmetry.space_group_name_H-M   'P 1'
#
loop_
_entity.id
_entity.type
_entity.pdbx_description
1 polymer ?
#
loop_
_entity_poly.entity_id
_entity_poly.type
_entity_poly.pdbx_seq_one_letter_code
_entity_poly.pdbx_strand_id
1 'polypeptide(L)'
;MSEANEDKTSGDFREMGLRLAQEVTSFVKKKMDKVSRSGSLRSIKLSFVGHSIGNVIIRTALAEDIMEPYLRHLYTYLSVSGPHLGYLYNSNSLFNSGLWLLKKFKGTQCIHQLTHTDDPDLQNTFLYKLCKQKTLENFKNIILLSSPQDGYVPYHSARIEMCHAAAGDNSKKGKVFLEMLNYCLDQIRAPSCEHRLFMRCDVNFDISTQGRNLNTFIGRAAHIEFLESDVFARFIMWSFSDLFR
;
A
#
# COMPACT_ATOMS: atom_id res chain seq x y z
N MET A 1 -9.03 9.66 7.90
CA MET A 1 -7.84 9.98 7.09
C MET A 1 -6.72 10.33 8.06
N SER A 2 -5.44 10.09 7.74
CA SER A 2 -4.36 10.43 8.67
C SER A 2 -4.17 11.94 8.71
N GLU A 3 -4.47 12.54 9.86
CA GLU A 3 -4.33 13.98 10.12
C GLU A 3 -2.84 14.36 10.16
N ALA A 4 -1.98 13.48 10.70
CA ALA A 4 -0.56 13.76 10.84
C ALA A 4 0.17 13.86 9.50
N ASN A 5 -0.38 13.30 8.43
CA ASN A 5 0.16 13.34 7.07
C ASN A 5 -0.61 14.26 6.11
N GLU A 6 -1.67 14.92 6.58
CA GLU A 6 -2.39 15.93 5.80
C GLU A 6 -1.42 17.02 5.34
N ASP A 7 -1.49 17.37 4.05
CA ASP A 7 -0.60 18.33 3.36
C ASP A 7 0.92 18.03 3.37
N LYS A 8 1.34 16.88 3.89
CA LYS A 8 2.76 16.52 4.09
C LYS A 8 3.11 15.18 3.45
N THR A 9 2.70 15.00 2.20
CA THR A 9 2.76 13.72 1.45
C THR A 9 3.92 13.62 0.45
N SER A 10 4.80 14.60 0.39
CA SER A 10 5.91 14.67 -0.58
C SER A 10 7.31 14.40 0.00
N GLY A 11 7.40 14.17 1.33
CA GLY A 11 8.66 13.98 2.07
C GLY A 11 9.21 12.54 2.02
N ASP A 12 10.11 12.18 2.95
CA ASP A 12 10.59 10.80 3.12
C ASP A 12 9.49 9.90 3.71
N PHE A 13 9.31 8.68 3.17
CA PHE A 13 8.40 7.69 3.74
C PHE A 13 8.69 7.34 5.20
N ARG A 14 9.95 7.40 5.64
CA ARG A 14 10.35 7.17 7.04
C ARG A 14 9.69 8.19 7.96
N GLU A 15 9.72 9.47 7.60
CA GLU A 15 9.07 10.53 8.37
C GLU A 15 7.55 10.43 8.33
N MET A 16 6.99 10.10 7.15
CA MET A 16 5.54 9.88 7.01
C MET A 16 5.06 8.68 7.84
N GLY A 17 5.84 7.59 7.84
CA GLY A 17 5.60 6.37 8.59
C GLY A 17 5.66 6.61 10.09
N LEU A 18 6.70 7.28 10.59
CA LEU A 18 6.83 7.65 11.99
C LEU A 18 5.65 8.50 12.48
N ARG A 19 5.24 9.50 11.70
CA ARG A 19 4.06 10.33 12.03
C ARG A 19 2.78 9.51 12.13
N LEU A 20 2.55 8.61 11.17
CA LEU A 20 1.39 7.73 11.21
C LEU A 20 1.46 6.75 12.39
N ALA A 21 2.64 6.19 12.68
CA ALA A 21 2.83 5.30 13.82
C ALA A 21 2.49 6.02 15.14
N GLN A 22 2.96 7.26 15.33
CA GLN A 22 2.63 8.08 16.49
C GLN A 22 1.12 8.38 16.61
N GLU A 23 0.48 8.72 15.49
CA GLU A 23 -0.97 8.94 15.42
C GLU A 23 -1.76 7.68 15.84
N VAL A 24 -1.42 6.53 15.25
CA VAL A 24 -2.05 5.24 15.53
C VAL A 24 -1.83 4.83 16.98
N THR A 25 -0.59 4.87 17.47
CA THR A 25 -0.28 4.51 18.86
C THR A 25 -1.08 5.37 19.84
N SER A 26 -1.17 6.68 19.59
CA SER A 26 -1.94 7.60 20.44
C SER A 26 -3.44 7.27 20.42
N PHE A 27 -3.98 6.99 19.24
CA PHE A 27 -5.38 6.59 19.07
C PHE A 27 -5.69 5.27 19.80
N VAL A 28 -4.86 4.24 19.60
CA VAL A 28 -5.06 2.91 20.19
C VAL A 28 -4.93 2.96 21.72
N LYS A 29 -3.92 3.64 22.27
CA LYS A 29 -3.77 3.85 23.72
C LYS A 29 -5.03 4.45 24.33
N LYS A 30 -5.54 5.56 23.76
CA LYS A 30 -6.75 6.24 24.24
C LYS A 30 -7.98 5.32 24.22
N LYS A 31 -8.09 4.44 23.22
CA LYS A 31 -9.19 3.47 23.12
C LYS A 31 -9.03 2.35 24.14
N MET A 32 -7.82 1.81 24.31
CA MET A 32 -7.51 0.78 25.30
C MET A 32 -7.82 1.25 26.72
N ASP A 33 -7.38 2.47 27.09
CA ASP A 33 -7.64 3.05 28.41
C ASP A 33 -9.14 3.19 28.70
N LYS A 34 -9.93 3.56 27.69
CA LYS A 34 -11.38 3.67 27.82
C LYS A 34 -12.05 2.30 28.04
N VAL A 35 -11.57 1.26 27.36
CA VAL A 35 -12.10 -0.11 27.49
C VAL A 35 -11.76 -0.69 28.87
N SER A 36 -10.52 -0.52 29.33
CA SER A 36 -10.07 -0.97 30.65
C SER A 36 -10.91 -0.39 31.80
N ARG A 37 -11.42 0.85 31.65
CA ARG A 37 -12.30 1.50 32.65
C ARG A 37 -13.76 1.03 32.60
N SER A 38 -14.20 0.43 31.49
CA SER A 38 -15.60 0.06 31.26
C SER A 38 -15.91 -1.42 31.54
N GLY A 39 -14.91 -2.24 31.91
CA GLY A 39 -15.08 -3.64 32.32
C GLY A 39 -15.43 -4.64 31.21
N SER A 40 -15.70 -4.20 29.98
CA SER A 40 -15.99 -5.07 28.82
C SER A 40 -14.77 -5.18 27.91
N LEU A 41 -13.92 -6.17 28.15
CA LEU A 41 -12.79 -6.51 27.28
C LEU A 41 -13.29 -7.15 25.97
N ARG A 42 -13.73 -6.31 25.01
CA ARG A 42 -13.85 -6.77 23.62
C ARG A 42 -12.46 -6.87 22.99
N SER A 43 -12.25 -7.91 22.20
CA SER A 43 -11.05 -8.08 21.36
C SER A 43 -10.83 -6.83 20.51
N ILE A 44 -9.64 -6.23 20.59
CA ILE A 44 -9.26 -5.07 19.77
C ILE A 44 -8.86 -5.56 18.39
N LYS A 45 -9.54 -5.03 17.38
CA LYS A 45 -9.21 -5.21 15.97
C LYS A 45 -8.71 -3.87 15.42
N LEU A 46 -7.46 -3.85 14.98
CA LEU A 46 -6.83 -2.70 14.34
C LEU A 46 -6.75 -2.98 12.83
N SER A 47 -7.55 -2.24 12.06
CA SER A 47 -7.62 -2.38 10.61
C SER A 47 -7.10 -1.12 9.92
N PHE A 48 -6.49 -1.30 8.75
CA PHE A 48 -5.90 -0.24 7.95
C PHE A 48 -6.48 -0.25 6.54
N VAL A 49 -6.81 0.93 6.02
CA VAL A 49 -7.14 1.15 4.62
C VAL A 49 -6.13 2.12 4.04
N GLY A 50 -5.40 1.67 3.02
CA GLY A 50 -4.42 2.50 2.31
C GLY A 50 -4.85 2.71 0.87
N HIS A 51 -4.76 3.95 0.40
CA HIS A 51 -4.88 4.29 -1.02
C HIS A 51 -3.54 4.81 -1.54
N SER A 52 -3.12 4.36 -2.72
CA SER A 52 -1.91 4.84 -3.38
C SER A 52 -0.69 4.76 -2.44
N ILE A 53 0.10 5.83 -2.34
CA ILE A 53 1.27 5.94 -1.45
C ILE A 53 0.95 5.75 0.04
N GLY A 54 -0.31 5.93 0.47
CA GLY A 54 -0.75 5.66 1.83
C GLY A 54 -0.48 4.20 2.26
N ASN A 55 -0.46 3.27 1.31
CA ASN A 55 -0.07 1.88 1.56
C ASN A 55 1.38 1.73 2.00
N VAL A 56 2.28 2.48 1.36
CA VAL A 56 3.71 2.50 1.72
C VAL A 56 3.88 3.15 3.09
N ILE A 57 3.16 4.25 3.35
CA ILE A 57 3.18 4.93 4.66
C ILE A 57 2.70 3.99 5.77
N ILE A 58 1.60 3.26 5.58
CA ILE A 58 1.09 2.26 6.54
C ILE A 58 2.14 1.19 6.81
N ARG A 59 2.70 0.58 5.77
CA ARG A 59 3.75 -0.45 5.95
C ARG A 59 4.96 0.11 6.69
N THR A 60 5.34 1.35 6.42
CA THR A 60 6.46 2.02 7.11
C THR A 60 6.13 2.24 8.58
N ALA A 61 4.93 2.72 8.90
CA ALA A 61 4.47 2.88 10.28
C ALA A 61 4.48 1.57 11.06
N LEU A 62 4.06 0.47 10.42
CA LEU A 62 4.07 -0.87 11.03
C LEU A 62 5.47 -1.43 11.29
N ALA A 63 6.50 -0.88 10.64
CA ALA A 63 7.90 -1.24 10.88
C ALA A 63 8.55 -0.43 12.02
N GLU A 64 7.86 0.58 12.57
CA GLU A 64 8.36 1.38 13.69
C GLU A 64 8.22 0.63 15.01
N ASP A 65 9.25 0.71 15.87
CA ASP A 65 9.28 0.02 17.18
C ASP A 65 8.08 0.40 18.07
N ILE A 66 7.61 1.64 17.97
CA ILE A 66 6.44 2.10 18.74
C ILE A 66 5.14 1.36 18.40
N MET A 67 5.08 0.69 17.25
CA MET A 67 3.95 -0.14 16.85
C MET A 67 4.01 -1.57 17.36
N GLU A 68 5.18 -2.06 17.81
CA GLU A 68 5.40 -3.45 18.22
C GLU A 68 4.33 -3.99 19.19
N PRO A 69 3.94 -3.27 20.28
CA PRO A 69 2.92 -3.77 21.22
C PRO A 69 1.52 -3.94 20.60
N TYR A 70 1.26 -3.30 19.46
CA TYR A 70 -0.04 -3.27 18.80
C TYR A 70 -0.13 -4.22 17.61
N LEU A 71 0.98 -4.79 17.13
CA LEU A 71 1.00 -5.65 15.95
C LEU A 71 0.12 -6.90 16.11
N ARG A 72 -0.01 -7.42 17.32
CA ARG A 72 -0.91 -8.55 17.63
C ARG A 72 -2.40 -8.25 17.45
N HIS A 73 -2.78 -6.98 17.37
CA HIS A 73 -4.16 -6.54 17.20
C HIS A 73 -4.52 -6.30 15.72
N LEU A 74 -3.58 -6.47 14.80
CA LEU A 74 -3.82 -6.25 13.37
C LEU A 74 -4.85 -7.24 12.83
N TYR A 75 -5.88 -6.69 12.18
CA TYR A 75 -7.03 -7.46 11.70
C TYR A 75 -7.14 -7.42 10.18
N THR A 76 -7.64 -6.33 9.60
CA THR A 76 -7.81 -6.20 8.15
C THR A 76 -6.87 -5.16 7.56
N TYR A 77 -6.14 -5.53 6.52
CA TYR A 77 -5.43 -4.60 5.66
C TYR A 77 -6.10 -4.56 4.28
N LEU A 78 -6.67 -3.40 3.94
CA LEU A 78 -7.24 -3.12 2.63
C LEU A 78 -6.30 -2.18 1.87
N SER A 79 -5.66 -2.71 0.84
CA SER A 79 -4.79 -1.94 -0.03
C SER A 79 -5.47 -1.61 -1.34
N VAL A 80 -5.67 -0.33 -1.61
CA VAL A 80 -6.26 0.18 -2.85
C VAL A 80 -5.17 0.84 -3.67
N SER A 81 -4.83 0.24 -4.83
CA SER A 81 -3.77 0.72 -5.72
C SER A 81 -2.44 1.00 -4.99
N GLY A 82 -1.97 0.09 -4.13
CA GLY A 82 -0.73 0.30 -3.36
C GLY A 82 0.55 -0.01 -4.15
N PRO A 83 1.53 0.90 -4.32
CA PRO A 83 2.77 0.61 -5.05
C PRO A 83 3.76 -0.21 -4.19
N HIS A 84 3.38 -1.43 -3.79
CA HIS A 84 4.09 -2.26 -2.81
C HIS A 84 5.49 -2.69 -3.22
N LEU A 85 5.71 -2.84 -4.54
CA LEU A 85 6.98 -3.17 -5.17
C LEU A 85 7.56 -1.96 -5.91
N GLY A 86 7.00 -0.77 -5.68
CA GLY A 86 7.34 0.46 -6.36
C GLY A 86 7.15 0.39 -7.87
N TYR A 87 8.02 1.10 -8.58
CA TYR A 87 7.92 1.41 -10.01
C TYR A 87 9.09 0.82 -10.80
N LEU A 88 9.74 -0.21 -10.24
CA LEU A 88 10.95 -0.81 -10.79
C LEU A 88 10.69 -1.36 -12.21
N TYR A 89 9.55 -2.03 -12.39
CA TYR A 89 9.00 -2.35 -13.70
C TYR A 89 7.75 -1.51 -13.89
N ASN A 90 7.78 -0.53 -14.79
CA ASN A 90 6.59 0.23 -15.16
C ASN A 90 6.43 0.27 -16.67
N SER A 91 5.32 -0.26 -17.17
CA SER A 91 5.01 -0.37 -18.59
C SER A 91 4.48 0.93 -19.20
N ASN A 92 4.03 1.90 -18.39
CA ASN A 92 3.42 3.13 -18.89
C ASN A 92 4.46 4.21 -19.21
N SER A 93 4.79 4.36 -20.50
CA SER A 93 5.80 5.32 -21.00
C SER A 93 5.45 6.78 -20.69
N LEU A 94 4.16 7.17 -20.78
CA LEU A 94 3.70 8.53 -20.48
C LEU A 94 3.85 8.87 -19.00
N PHE A 95 3.49 7.92 -18.12
CA PHE A 95 3.74 8.08 -16.69
C PHE A 95 5.24 8.13 -16.39
N ASN A 96 6.06 7.30 -17.05
CA ASN A 96 7.52 7.33 -16.88
C ASN A 96 8.12 8.69 -17.27
N SER A 97 7.65 9.32 -18.36
CA SER A 97 8.07 10.67 -18.75
C SER A 97 7.59 11.76 -17.77
N GLY A 98 6.35 11.67 -17.28
CA GLY A 98 5.81 12.57 -16.26
C GLY A 98 6.53 12.45 -14.91
N LEU A 99 6.82 11.22 -14.49
CA LEU A 99 7.58 10.91 -13.28
C LEU A 99 9.02 11.40 -13.38
N TRP A 100 9.65 11.25 -14.54
CA TRP A 100 10.98 11.80 -14.81
C TRP A 100 11.00 13.33 -14.71
N LEU A 101 9.97 14.01 -15.24
CA LEU A 101 9.78 15.45 -15.04
C LEU A 101 9.57 15.80 -13.56
N LEU A 102 8.70 15.10 -12.84
CA LEU A 102 8.45 15.36 -11.41
C LEU A 102 9.72 15.16 -10.56
N LYS A 103 10.53 14.14 -10.86
CA LYS A 103 11.85 13.94 -10.25
C LYS A 103 12.75 15.15 -10.48
N LYS A 104 12.81 15.64 -11.72
CA LYS A 104 13.70 16.73 -12.12
C LYS A 104 13.27 18.11 -11.59
N PHE A 105 11.96 18.33 -11.45
CA PHE A 105 11.41 19.66 -11.13
C PHE A 105 10.89 19.80 -9.69
N LYS A 106 10.53 18.71 -8.99
CA LYS A 106 9.95 18.77 -7.63
C LYS A 106 10.74 18.04 -6.54
N GLY A 107 11.82 17.31 -6.86
CA GLY A 107 12.75 16.77 -5.84
C GLY A 107 12.09 15.98 -4.70
N THR A 108 10.92 15.38 -4.93
CA THR A 108 10.15 14.73 -3.87
C THR A 108 10.79 13.40 -3.52
N GLN A 109 11.39 13.30 -2.33
CA GLN A 109 12.14 12.14 -1.84
C GLN A 109 11.36 10.84 -1.92
N CYS A 110 10.05 10.86 -1.63
CA CYS A 110 9.18 9.70 -1.81
C CYS A 110 9.18 9.15 -3.24
N ILE A 111 9.30 9.99 -4.27
CA ILE A 111 9.37 9.52 -5.66
C ILE A 111 10.69 8.78 -5.91
N HIS A 112 11.80 9.25 -5.35
CA HIS A 112 13.07 8.52 -5.44
C HIS A 112 12.97 7.15 -4.79
N GLN A 113 12.34 7.06 -3.62
CA GLN A 113 12.09 5.81 -2.90
C GLN A 113 11.15 4.87 -3.68
N LEU A 114 10.06 5.39 -4.26
CA LEU A 114 9.13 4.62 -5.09
C LEU A 114 9.79 4.05 -6.34
N THR A 115 10.78 4.74 -6.89
CA THR A 115 11.44 4.40 -8.14
C THR A 115 12.79 3.73 -7.98
N HIS A 116 13.18 3.39 -6.74
CA HIS A 116 14.46 2.74 -6.43
C HIS A 116 15.67 3.56 -6.92
N THR A 117 15.59 4.88 -6.73
CA THR A 117 16.67 5.83 -7.11
C THR A 117 17.12 6.68 -5.91
N ASP A 118 16.74 6.27 -4.70
CA ASP A 118 17.19 6.85 -3.43
C ASP A 118 18.54 6.27 -2.97
N ASP A 119 19.02 5.19 -3.59
CA ASP A 119 20.33 4.59 -3.37
C ASP A 119 20.89 4.00 -4.68
N PRO A 120 22.20 4.10 -4.97
CA PRO A 120 22.81 3.46 -6.14
C PRO A 120 22.75 1.92 -6.11
N ASP A 121 22.73 1.30 -4.93
CA ASP A 121 22.50 -0.12 -4.77
C ASP A 121 21.03 -0.39 -4.48
N LEU A 122 20.37 -1.09 -5.41
CA LEU A 122 18.97 -1.48 -5.27
C LEU A 122 18.66 -2.20 -3.95
N GLN A 123 19.58 -2.99 -3.40
CA GLN A 123 19.38 -3.68 -2.11
C GLN A 123 19.47 -2.74 -0.90
N ASN A 124 19.93 -1.51 -1.09
CA ASN A 124 19.97 -0.49 -0.05
C ASN A 124 18.81 0.52 -0.14
N THR A 125 18.05 0.49 -1.23
CA THR A 125 16.87 1.34 -1.42
C THR A 125 15.84 1.12 -0.33
N PHE A 126 15.07 2.18 -0.06
CA PHE A 126 14.03 2.18 0.95
C PHE A 126 13.01 1.06 0.74
N LEU A 127 12.44 0.93 -0.46
CA LEU A 127 11.39 -0.06 -0.72
C LEU A 127 11.90 -1.49 -0.59
N TYR A 128 13.13 -1.78 -1.03
CA TYR A 128 13.74 -3.09 -0.81
C TYR A 128 13.82 -3.43 0.67
N LYS A 129 14.32 -2.50 1.49
CA LYS A 129 14.41 -2.67 2.95
C LYS A 129 13.03 -2.82 3.59
N LEU A 130 12.02 -2.07 3.13
CA LEU A 130 10.65 -2.17 3.62
C LEU A 130 10.01 -3.52 3.31
N CYS A 131 10.28 -4.12 2.14
CA CYS A 131 9.81 -5.47 1.81
C CYS A 131 10.32 -6.53 2.79
N LYS A 132 11.52 -6.36 3.36
CA LYS A 132 12.08 -7.27 4.37
C LYS A 132 11.42 -7.15 5.75
N GLN A 133 10.73 -6.05 6.02
CA GLN A 133 10.06 -5.82 7.31
C GLN A 133 8.74 -6.59 7.38
N LYS A 134 8.42 -7.13 8.56
CA LYS A 134 7.21 -7.93 8.85
C LYS A 134 5.94 -7.08 8.95
N THR A 135 5.61 -6.40 7.86
CA THR A 135 4.53 -5.41 7.76
C THR A 135 3.21 -6.01 7.28
N LEU A 136 3.23 -7.24 6.75
CA LEU A 136 2.05 -7.97 6.29
C LEU A 136 1.74 -9.20 7.15
N GLU A 137 2.76 -9.76 7.82
CA GLU A 137 2.69 -11.05 8.52
C GLU A 137 1.60 -11.11 9.60
N ASN A 138 1.29 -10.01 10.28
CA ASN A 138 0.40 -10.03 11.44
C ASN A 138 -1.09 -9.80 11.12
N PHE A 139 -1.45 -9.46 9.87
CA PHE A 139 -2.85 -9.26 9.49
C PHE A 139 -3.61 -10.59 9.31
N LYS A 140 -4.84 -10.64 9.81
CA LYS A 140 -5.78 -11.75 9.59
C LYS A 140 -6.37 -11.73 8.17
N ASN A 141 -6.65 -10.53 7.66
CA ASN A 141 -7.21 -10.34 6.32
C ASN A 141 -6.32 -9.37 5.54
N ILE A 142 -5.92 -9.75 4.34
CA ILE A 142 -5.18 -8.90 3.39
C ILE A 142 -5.93 -8.89 2.07
N ILE A 143 -6.39 -7.71 1.67
CA ILE A 143 -7.19 -7.50 0.47
C ILE A 143 -6.46 -6.48 -0.40
N LEU A 144 -6.12 -6.87 -1.62
CA LEU A 144 -5.44 -6.01 -2.59
C LEU A 144 -6.44 -5.68 -3.70
N LEU A 145 -6.89 -4.43 -3.75
CA LEU A 145 -7.75 -3.89 -4.81
C LEU A 145 -6.88 -3.19 -5.84
N SER A 146 -7.05 -3.57 -7.11
CA SER A 146 -6.26 -3.06 -8.22
C SER A 146 -7.11 -2.93 -9.47
N SER A 147 -6.82 -1.95 -10.30
CA SER A 147 -7.44 -1.82 -11.62
C SER A 147 -6.38 -1.96 -12.72
N PRO A 148 -6.59 -2.79 -13.75
CA PRO A 148 -5.76 -2.79 -14.95
C PRO A 148 -5.76 -1.43 -15.67
N GLN A 149 -6.75 -0.59 -15.39
CA GLN A 149 -6.94 0.75 -15.95
C GLN A 149 -6.18 1.83 -15.16
N ASP A 150 -5.61 1.49 -13.99
CA ASP A 150 -4.78 2.40 -13.21
C ASP A 150 -3.45 2.64 -13.93
N GLY A 151 -3.29 3.85 -14.47
CA GLY A 151 -2.07 4.24 -15.17
C GLY A 151 -1.01 4.85 -14.25
N TYR A 152 -1.32 5.05 -12.97
CA TYR A 152 -0.43 5.65 -11.98
C TYR A 152 0.38 4.57 -11.27
N VAL A 153 -0.26 3.53 -10.73
CA VAL A 153 0.44 2.49 -9.99
C VAL A 153 0.60 1.25 -10.86
N PRO A 154 1.83 0.70 -11.03
CA PRO A 154 2.01 -0.52 -11.81
C PRO A 154 1.12 -1.65 -11.28
N TYR A 155 0.34 -2.24 -12.17
CA TYR A 155 -0.70 -3.22 -11.80
C TYR A 155 -0.18 -4.36 -10.92
N HIS A 156 0.96 -4.95 -11.29
CA HIS A 156 1.57 -6.02 -10.52
C HIS A 156 2.09 -5.57 -9.14
N SER A 157 2.46 -4.29 -8.99
CA SER A 157 2.89 -3.69 -7.74
C SER A 157 1.70 -3.55 -6.78
N ALA A 158 0.55 -3.09 -7.28
CA ALA A 158 -0.73 -3.07 -6.54
C ALA A 158 -1.15 -4.44 -6.00
N ARG A 159 -0.74 -5.50 -6.69
CA ARG A 159 -1.18 -6.88 -6.45
C ARG A 159 -0.15 -7.74 -5.74
N ILE A 160 1.07 -7.25 -5.54
CA ILE A 160 2.19 -8.05 -5.01
C ILE A 160 2.30 -9.34 -5.84
N GLU A 161 2.55 -9.19 -7.14
CA GLU A 161 2.65 -10.31 -8.08
C GLU A 161 3.80 -10.13 -9.09
N MET A 162 4.11 -11.22 -9.79
CA MET A 162 5.09 -11.22 -10.87
C MET A 162 4.56 -10.44 -12.07
N CYS A 163 5.42 -9.74 -12.80
CA CYS A 163 5.08 -9.15 -14.08
C CYS A 163 5.84 -9.80 -15.23
N HIS A 164 5.27 -9.74 -16.44
CA HIS A 164 5.88 -10.34 -17.63
C HIS A 164 7.30 -9.81 -17.90
N ALA A 165 7.52 -8.50 -17.69
CA ALA A 165 8.82 -7.87 -17.89
C ALA A 165 9.90 -8.37 -16.91
N ALA A 166 9.51 -8.80 -15.70
CA ALA A 166 10.44 -9.35 -14.71
C ALA A 166 10.65 -10.87 -14.88
N ALA A 167 9.67 -11.60 -15.40
CA ALA A 167 9.73 -13.07 -15.50
C ALA A 167 10.91 -13.61 -16.35
N GLY A 168 11.39 -12.82 -17.32
CA GLY A 168 12.56 -13.16 -18.15
C GLY A 168 13.81 -12.35 -17.83
N ASP A 169 13.79 -11.49 -16.82
CA ASP A 169 14.89 -10.57 -16.52
C ASP A 169 15.90 -11.20 -15.54
N ASN A 170 17.02 -11.69 -16.07
CA ASN A 170 18.10 -12.27 -15.29
C ASN A 170 19.12 -11.25 -14.74
N SER A 171 18.89 -9.95 -14.96
CA SER A 171 19.76 -8.89 -14.46
C SER A 171 19.67 -8.73 -12.94
N LYS A 172 20.55 -7.90 -12.37
CA LYS A 172 20.46 -7.52 -10.94
C LYS A 172 19.09 -6.95 -10.59
N LYS A 173 18.47 -6.20 -11.51
CA LYS A 173 17.14 -5.60 -11.33
C LYS A 173 16.06 -6.67 -11.16
N GLY A 174 16.04 -7.68 -12.03
CA GLY A 174 15.05 -8.77 -11.97
C GLY A 174 15.19 -9.61 -10.71
N LYS A 175 16.43 -9.90 -10.31
CA LYS A 175 16.73 -10.61 -9.04
C LYS A 175 16.20 -9.84 -7.83
N VAL A 176 16.52 -8.55 -7.71
CA VAL A 176 16.04 -7.70 -6.61
C VAL A 176 14.51 -7.63 -6.58
N PHE A 177 13.86 -7.48 -7.73
CA PHE A 177 12.40 -7.45 -7.79
C PHE A 177 11.78 -8.77 -7.29
N LEU A 178 12.35 -9.91 -7.72
CA LEU A 178 11.90 -11.23 -7.29
C LEU A 178 12.12 -11.43 -5.78
N GLU A 179 13.24 -10.97 -5.23
CA GLU A 179 13.50 -10.97 -3.79
C GLU A 179 12.44 -10.16 -3.03
N MET A 180 12.18 -8.92 -3.45
CA MET A 180 11.15 -8.05 -2.84
C MET A 180 9.76 -8.67 -2.89
N LEU A 181 9.40 -9.27 -4.03
CA LEU A 181 8.13 -9.96 -4.20
C LEU A 181 8.03 -11.14 -3.24
N ASN A 182 9.06 -11.98 -3.17
CA ASN A 182 9.07 -13.15 -2.30
C ASN A 182 9.01 -12.75 -0.82
N TYR A 183 9.74 -11.72 -0.39
CA TYR A 183 9.61 -11.22 0.99
C TYR A 183 8.18 -10.83 1.37
N CYS A 184 7.43 -10.21 0.45
CA CYS A 184 6.02 -9.90 0.69
C CYS A 184 5.13 -11.15 0.67
N LEU A 185 5.33 -12.05 -0.29
CA LEU A 185 4.54 -13.28 -0.42
C LEU A 185 4.76 -14.24 0.76
N ASP A 186 5.99 -14.34 1.25
CA ASP A 186 6.35 -15.18 2.40
C ASP A 186 5.65 -14.69 3.68
N GLN A 187 5.55 -13.37 3.87
CA GLN A 187 4.78 -12.79 4.98
C GLN A 187 3.28 -13.09 4.85
N ILE A 188 2.71 -12.98 3.65
CA ILE A 188 1.29 -13.29 3.40
C ILE A 188 1.02 -14.78 3.65
N ARG A 189 1.98 -15.65 3.34
CA ARG A 189 1.88 -17.11 3.52
C ARG A 189 2.35 -17.60 4.89
N ALA A 190 2.82 -16.69 5.74
CA ALA A 190 3.41 -17.05 7.02
C ALA A 190 2.40 -17.80 7.92
N PRO A 191 2.85 -18.87 8.61
CA PRO A 191 1.98 -19.72 9.44
C PRO A 191 1.55 -19.05 10.76
N SER A 192 1.92 -17.79 11.00
CA SER A 192 1.53 -17.00 12.18
C SER A 192 0.01 -16.79 12.30
N CYS A 193 -0.77 -17.15 11.27
CA CYS A 193 -2.22 -17.12 11.28
C CYS A 193 -2.79 -18.35 10.57
N GLU A 194 -3.37 -19.28 11.33
CA GLU A 194 -3.96 -20.54 10.82
C GLU A 194 -5.03 -20.31 9.73
N HIS A 195 -5.77 -19.20 9.81
CA HIS A 195 -6.86 -18.87 8.87
C HIS A 195 -6.73 -17.45 8.31
N ARG A 196 -5.64 -17.16 7.59
CA ARG A 196 -5.48 -15.86 6.92
C ARG A 196 -6.34 -15.79 5.65
N LEU A 197 -7.18 -14.77 5.54
CA LEU A 197 -7.82 -14.42 4.28
C LEU A 197 -6.85 -13.57 3.45
N PHE A 198 -6.50 -14.06 2.26
CA PHE A 198 -5.78 -13.28 1.26
C PHE A 198 -6.61 -13.20 -0.02
N MET A 199 -6.89 -11.98 -0.48
CA MET A 199 -7.69 -11.74 -1.67
C MET A 199 -7.04 -10.68 -2.55
N ARG A 200 -7.04 -10.94 -3.86
CA ARG A 200 -6.74 -9.94 -4.89
C ARG A 200 -8.00 -9.70 -5.69
N CYS A 201 -8.45 -8.46 -5.78
CA CYS A 201 -9.65 -8.09 -6.52
C CYS A 201 -9.29 -7.19 -7.70
N ASP A 202 -9.80 -7.57 -8.86
CA ASP A 202 -9.71 -6.79 -10.09
C ASP A 202 -10.92 -5.90 -10.19
N VAL A 203 -10.68 -4.59 -10.33
CA VAL A 203 -11.75 -3.59 -10.41
C VAL A 203 -11.66 -2.91 -11.75
N ASN A 204 -12.67 -3.16 -12.58
CA ASN A 204 -12.85 -2.51 -13.87
C ASN A 204 -13.95 -1.47 -13.73
N PHE A 205 -13.59 -0.21 -13.91
CA PHE A 205 -14.55 0.87 -13.95
C PHE A 205 -15.11 1.01 -15.36
N ASP A 206 -16.42 1.26 -15.46
CA ASP A 206 -17.03 1.64 -16.72
C ASP A 206 -16.70 3.10 -17.02
N ILE A 207 -15.52 3.29 -17.62
CA ILE A 207 -15.01 4.61 -18.01
C ILE A 207 -15.60 5.08 -19.34
N SER A 208 -16.50 4.32 -19.97
CA SER A 208 -17.12 4.69 -21.25
C SER A 208 -18.04 5.90 -21.13
N THR A 209 -18.60 6.12 -19.94
CA THR A 209 -19.49 7.24 -19.61
C THR A 209 -18.72 8.51 -19.20
N GLN A 210 -17.46 8.39 -18.78
CA GLN A 210 -16.57 9.52 -18.53
C GLN A 210 -16.01 9.98 -19.89
N GLY A 211 -16.44 11.16 -20.36
CA GLY A 211 -16.01 11.73 -21.63
C GLY A 211 -14.48 11.65 -21.83
N ARG A 212 -14.04 11.46 -23.08
CA ARG A 212 -12.62 11.28 -23.47
C ARG A 212 -11.78 12.51 -23.08
N ASN A 213 -11.34 12.56 -21.83
CA ASN A 213 -10.49 13.61 -21.27
C ASN A 213 -9.07 13.05 -21.03
N LEU A 214 -8.07 13.94 -20.94
CA LEU A 214 -6.68 13.57 -20.66
C LEU A 214 -6.54 12.71 -19.38
N ASN A 215 -7.42 12.90 -18.39
CA ASN A 215 -7.46 12.10 -17.17
C ASN A 215 -7.78 10.61 -17.42
N THR A 216 -8.65 10.31 -18.40
CA THR A 216 -9.01 8.95 -18.81
C THR A 216 -7.87 8.29 -19.58
N PHE A 217 -7.16 9.07 -20.41
CA PHE A 217 -6.05 8.57 -21.23
C PHE A 217 -4.79 8.25 -20.42
N ILE A 218 -4.54 8.96 -19.32
CA ILE A 218 -3.39 8.75 -18.43
C ILE A 218 -3.67 7.63 -17.39
N GLY A 219 -4.91 7.14 -17.31
CA GLY A 219 -5.33 6.17 -16.28
C GLY A 219 -5.47 6.79 -14.88
N ARG A 220 -5.51 8.13 -14.79
CA ARG A 220 -5.79 8.89 -13.56
C ARG A 220 -7.22 8.66 -13.09
N ALA A 221 -8.14 8.54 -14.04
CA ALA A 221 -9.57 8.32 -13.79
C ALA A 221 -9.77 7.10 -12.90
N ALA A 222 -9.27 5.92 -13.30
CA ALA A 222 -9.38 4.70 -12.51
C ALA A 222 -8.68 4.79 -11.14
N HIS A 223 -7.56 5.52 -11.04
CA HIS A 223 -6.86 5.73 -9.77
C HIS A 223 -7.68 6.53 -8.74
N ILE A 224 -8.46 7.51 -9.22
CA ILE A 224 -9.33 8.38 -8.39
C ILE A 224 -10.70 7.72 -8.16
N GLU A 225 -11.24 7.02 -9.15
CA GLU A 225 -12.56 6.39 -9.11
C GLU A 225 -12.73 5.41 -7.94
N PHE A 226 -11.62 4.78 -7.51
CA PHE A 226 -11.58 3.97 -6.30
C PHE A 226 -12.08 4.68 -5.03
N LEU A 227 -11.93 6.01 -4.95
CA LEU A 227 -12.34 6.84 -3.82
C LEU A 227 -13.68 7.54 -4.06
N GLU A 228 -13.99 7.88 -5.30
CA GLU A 228 -15.17 8.68 -5.66
C GLU A 228 -16.40 7.82 -6.00
N SER A 229 -16.21 6.53 -6.30
CA SER A 229 -17.32 5.63 -6.61
C SER A 229 -18.01 5.14 -5.34
N ASP A 230 -19.13 5.79 -5.00
CA ASP A 230 -20.05 5.36 -3.95
C ASP A 230 -20.51 3.91 -4.12
N VAL A 231 -20.71 3.48 -5.37
CA VAL A 231 -21.12 2.11 -5.71
C VAL A 231 -20.05 1.12 -5.30
N PHE A 232 -18.78 1.42 -5.62
CA PHE A 232 -17.65 0.58 -5.24
C PHE A 232 -17.44 0.53 -3.73
N ALA A 233 -17.49 1.68 -3.05
CA ALA A 233 -17.36 1.75 -1.60
C ALA A 233 -18.48 0.95 -0.90
N ARG A 234 -19.73 1.10 -1.35
CA ARG A 234 -20.87 0.33 -0.83
C ARG A 234 -20.73 -1.16 -1.12
N PHE A 235 -20.28 -1.53 -2.32
CA PHE A 235 -20.03 -2.93 -2.68
C PHE A 235 -19.03 -3.57 -1.72
N ILE A 236 -17.88 -2.95 -1.47
CA ILE A 236 -16.88 -3.50 -0.55
C ILE A 236 -17.44 -3.60 0.88
N MET A 237 -18.09 -2.54 1.38
CA MET A 237 -18.64 -2.54 2.74
C MET A 237 -19.76 -3.57 2.94
N TRP A 238 -20.60 -3.80 1.94
CA TRP A 238 -21.73 -4.73 2.03
C TRP A 238 -21.33 -6.17 1.76
N SER A 239 -20.55 -6.40 0.71
CA SER A 239 -20.11 -7.76 0.32
C SER A 239 -19.10 -8.36 1.28
N PHE A 240 -18.35 -7.53 2.01
CA PHE A 240 -17.30 -7.98 2.93
C PHE A 240 -17.50 -7.42 4.35
N SER A 241 -18.74 -7.30 4.80
CA SER A 241 -19.05 -6.68 6.11
C SER A 241 -18.33 -7.33 7.30
N ASP A 242 -18.07 -8.65 7.23
CA ASP A 242 -17.33 -9.38 8.27
C ASP A 242 -15.85 -8.97 8.38
N LEU A 243 -15.27 -8.38 7.33
CA LEU A 243 -13.90 -7.87 7.33
C LEU A 243 -13.78 -6.53 8.05
N PHE A 244 -14.90 -5.86 8.31
CA PHE A 244 -14.99 -4.52 8.90
C PHE A 244 -15.78 -4.47 10.22
N ARG A 245 -16.31 -5.60 10.70
CA ARG A 245 -17.06 -5.74 11.97
C ARG A 245 -16.19 -6.16 13.16
#